data_AF-A0A1B6IYR8-F1
#
_entry.id   AF-A0A1B6IYR8-F1
#
_cell.length_a   1.000
_cell.length_b   1.000
_cell.length_c   1.000
_cell.angle_alpha   90.00
_cell.angle_beta   90.00
_cell.angle_gamma   90.00
#
_symmetry.space_group_name_H-M   'P 1'
#
loop_
_entity.id
_entity.type
_entity.pdbx_description
1 polymer ?
#
loop_
_entity_poly.entity_id
_entity_poly.type
_entity_poly.pdbx_seq_one_letter_code
_entity_poly.pdbx_strand_id
1 'polypeptide(L)'
;VGGLASKPERDLLMQDFMTVETTTFAADGTNLTPAHHYSEFVFKTYAPIAFRYFRDLFGIQPDDFLISFCSAPLRELSNPGASGSIFYLTEDDEFIIKTVQHKEGEFLQKLLPGY
;
A
#
# COMPACT_ATOMS: atom_id res chain seq x y z
N VAL A 1 -2.74 -2.31 -6.31
CA VAL A 1 -4.20 -2.20 -6.58
C VAL A 1 -4.54 -2.55 -8.02
N GLY A 2 -3.94 -1.90 -9.03
CA GLY A 2 -4.20 -2.26 -10.44
C GLY A 2 -3.98 -3.75 -10.78
N GLY A 3 -2.88 -4.34 -10.32
CA GLY A 3 -2.64 -5.79 -10.47
C GLY A 3 -3.54 -6.71 -9.64
N LEU A 4 -4.29 -6.18 -8.67
CA LEU A 4 -5.30 -6.93 -7.92
C LEU A 4 -6.67 -6.90 -8.62
N ALA A 5 -6.95 -5.89 -9.43
CA ALA A 5 -8.23 -5.78 -10.15
C ALA A 5 -8.45 -6.94 -11.13
N SER A 6 -7.37 -7.57 -11.60
CA SER A 6 -7.42 -8.77 -12.44
C SER A 6 -7.64 -10.08 -11.66
N LYS A 7 -7.51 -10.07 -10.32
CA LYS A 7 -7.73 -11.26 -9.48
C LYS A 7 -9.22 -11.34 -9.11
N PRO A 8 -9.87 -12.51 -9.26
CA PRO A 8 -11.29 -12.65 -8.95
C PRO A 8 -11.59 -12.29 -7.49
N GLU A 9 -12.79 -11.79 -7.26
CA GLU A 9 -13.34 -11.68 -5.91
C GLU A 9 -13.54 -13.06 -5.31
N ARG A 10 -13.18 -13.19 -4.04
CA ARG A 10 -13.34 -14.41 -3.25
C ARG A 10 -13.32 -14.04 -1.77
N ASP A 11 -13.82 -14.95 -0.95
CA ASP A 11 -13.78 -14.83 0.50
C ASP A 11 -12.36 -14.70 1.01
N LEU A 12 -12.22 -13.92 2.09
CA LEU A 12 -10.98 -13.72 2.81
C LEU A 12 -10.67 -14.95 3.67
N LEU A 13 -9.49 -15.53 3.50
CA LEU A 13 -9.03 -16.70 4.24
C LEU A 13 -7.93 -16.29 5.22
N MET A 14 -7.77 -17.07 6.30
CA MET A 14 -6.78 -16.76 7.35
C MET A 14 -5.33 -16.65 6.81
N GLN A 15 -5.01 -17.42 5.77
CA GLN A 15 -3.70 -17.36 5.11
C GLN A 15 -3.43 -16.03 4.38
N ASP A 16 -4.47 -15.29 4.00
CA ASP A 16 -4.34 -14.04 3.25
C ASP A 16 -3.69 -12.94 4.10
N PHE A 17 -3.90 -12.95 5.42
CA PHE A 17 -3.29 -12.01 6.35
C PHE A 17 -1.76 -12.13 6.43
N MET A 18 -1.22 -13.31 6.10
CA MET A 18 0.22 -13.58 6.13
C MET A 18 0.89 -13.44 4.76
N THR A 19 0.12 -13.23 3.70
CA THR A 19 0.64 -13.16 2.33
C THR A 19 1.46 -11.88 2.14
N VAL A 20 2.64 -12.00 1.52
CA VAL A 20 3.46 -10.85 1.10
C VAL A 20 3.83 -11.03 -0.36
N GLU A 21 3.38 -10.09 -1.19
CA GLU A 21 3.74 -10.04 -2.61
C GLU A 21 4.93 -9.10 -2.80
N THR A 22 5.95 -9.56 -3.52
CA THR A 22 7.16 -8.78 -3.79
C THR A 22 7.27 -8.50 -5.28
N THR A 23 7.50 -7.26 -5.66
CA THR A 23 7.71 -6.82 -7.04
C THR A 23 8.99 -6.01 -7.14
N THR A 24 9.84 -6.35 -8.12
CA THR A 24 11.06 -5.59 -8.42
C THR A 24 10.79 -4.57 -9.52
N PHE A 25 11.16 -3.32 -9.26
CA PHE A 25 11.10 -2.21 -10.19
C PHE A 25 12.54 -1.86 -10.60
N ALA A 26 12.97 -2.47 -11.71
CA ALA A 26 14.27 -2.18 -12.32
C ALA A 26 14.21 -0.84 -13.07
N ALA A 27 15.30 -0.07 -13.04
CA ALA A 27 15.38 1.23 -13.71
C ALA A 27 15.07 1.14 -15.22
N ASP A 28 15.60 0.11 -15.89
CA ASP A 28 15.37 -0.15 -17.31
C ASP A 28 14.02 -0.83 -17.60
N GLY A 29 13.22 -1.12 -16.57
CA GLY A 29 11.95 -1.83 -16.66
C GLY A 29 12.10 -3.34 -16.83
N THR A 30 10.96 -4.03 -16.81
CA THR A 30 10.83 -5.47 -17.06
C THR A 30 9.58 -5.75 -17.92
N ASN A 31 9.30 -7.02 -18.21
CA ASN A 31 8.02 -7.39 -18.86
C ASN A 31 6.79 -7.11 -17.97
N LEU A 32 6.97 -6.87 -16.67
CA LEU A 32 5.90 -6.67 -15.68
C LEU A 32 5.84 -5.25 -15.12
N THR A 33 6.94 -4.51 -15.16
CA THR A 33 7.09 -3.18 -14.57
C THR A 33 7.67 -2.20 -15.60
N PRO A 34 7.14 -0.97 -15.70
CA PRO A 34 7.64 0.01 -16.66
C PRO A 34 9.04 0.49 -16.26
N ALA A 35 9.81 0.94 -17.25
CA ALA A 35 11.07 1.66 -17.01
C ALA A 35 10.82 2.99 -16.29
N HIS A 36 11.78 3.43 -15.48
CA HIS A 36 11.67 4.65 -14.68
C HIS A 36 13.03 5.30 -14.37
N HIS A 37 13.00 6.58 -14.01
CA HIS A 37 14.22 7.37 -13.73
C HIS A 37 14.80 7.20 -12.32
N TYR A 38 14.12 6.46 -11.44
CA TYR A 38 14.61 6.17 -10.09
C TYR A 38 15.59 4.98 -10.09
N SER A 39 16.41 4.88 -9.04
CA SER A 39 17.20 3.68 -8.75
C SER A 39 16.30 2.45 -8.64
N GLU A 40 16.82 1.27 -8.97
CA GLU A 40 16.10 0.01 -8.76
C GLU A 40 15.62 -0.12 -7.31
N PHE A 41 14.37 -0.54 -7.14
CA PHE A 41 13.78 -0.77 -5.83
C PHE A 41 12.87 -2.00 -5.81
N VAL A 42 12.62 -2.51 -4.60
CA VAL A 42 11.71 -3.63 -4.35
C VAL A 42 10.50 -3.12 -3.60
N PHE A 43 9.31 -3.37 -4.15
CA PHE A 43 8.04 -3.03 -3.52
C PHE A 43 7.42 -4.28 -2.92
N LYS A 44 7.08 -4.22 -1.62
CA LYS A 44 6.39 -5.31 -0.91
C LYS A 44 4.98 -4.90 -0.55
N THR A 45 4.01 -5.71 -0.95
CA THR A 45 2.60 -5.56 -0.59
C THR A 45 2.22 -6.61 0.42
N TYR A 46 1.82 -6.19 1.62
CA TYR A 46 1.43 -7.06 2.72
C TYR A 46 -0.08 -7.28 2.70
N ALA A 47 -0.52 -8.52 2.91
CA ALA A 47 -1.91 -8.96 2.98
C ALA A 47 -2.82 -8.34 1.88
N PRO A 48 -2.46 -8.44 0.59
CA PRO A 48 -3.10 -7.70 -0.50
C PRO A 48 -4.62 -7.95 -0.59
N ILE A 49 -5.06 -9.19 -0.36
CA ILE A 49 -6.49 -9.54 -0.39
C ILE A 49 -7.23 -9.00 0.85
N ALA A 50 -6.60 -8.99 2.02
CA ALA A 50 -7.18 -8.39 3.22
C ALA A 50 -7.37 -6.88 3.08
N PHE A 51 -6.37 -6.17 2.54
CA PHE A 51 -6.51 -4.73 2.27
C PHE A 51 -7.41 -4.39 1.08
N ARG A 52 -7.72 -5.35 0.18
CA ARG A 52 -8.85 -5.20 -0.75
C ARG A 52 -10.16 -5.22 0.04
N TYR A 53 -10.38 -6.27 0.84
CA TYR A 53 -11.57 -6.43 1.66
C TYR A 53 -11.81 -5.24 2.61
N PHE A 54 -10.78 -4.73 3.29
CA PHE A 54 -10.92 -3.55 4.16
C PHE A 54 -11.30 -2.28 3.39
N ARG A 55 -10.73 -2.06 2.20
CA ARG A 55 -11.12 -0.91 1.36
C ARG A 55 -12.59 -1.00 0.96
N ASP A 56 -13.04 -2.20 0.58
CA ASP A 56 -14.43 -2.43 0.22
C ASP A 56 -15.38 -2.16 1.41
N LEU A 57 -15.02 -2.60 2.62
CA LEU A 57 -15.78 -2.31 3.86
C LEU A 57 -15.85 -0.81 4.18
N PHE A 58 -14.78 -0.06 3.91
CA PHE A 58 -14.76 1.39 4.10
C PHE A 58 -15.36 2.17 2.91
N GLY A 59 -15.88 1.48 1.89
CA GLY A 59 -16.47 2.11 0.71
C GLY A 59 -15.45 2.79 -0.21
N ILE A 60 -14.16 2.44 -0.09
CA ILE A 60 -13.08 3.04 -0.87
C ILE A 60 -12.97 2.30 -2.20
N GLN A 61 -13.42 2.94 -3.29
CA GLN A 61 -13.33 2.33 -4.61
C GLN A 61 -11.87 2.23 -5.09
N PRO A 62 -11.50 1.15 -5.81
CA PRO A 62 -10.13 0.97 -6.27
C PRO A 62 -9.60 2.09 -7.16
N ASP A 63 -10.46 2.64 -8.02
CA ASP A 63 -10.09 3.70 -8.97
C ASP A 63 -9.86 5.02 -8.24
N ASP A 64 -10.77 5.40 -7.33
CA ASP A 64 -10.63 6.60 -6.50
C ASP A 64 -9.35 6.52 -5.65
N PHE A 65 -9.10 5.37 -5.01
CA PHE A 65 -7.85 5.14 -4.27
C PHE A 65 -6.61 5.33 -5.14
N LEU A 66 -6.60 4.79 -6.36
CA LEU A 66 -5.47 4.96 -7.28
C LEU A 66 -5.33 6.42 -7.73
N ILE A 67 -6.43 7.12 -7.97
CA ILE A 67 -6.42 8.54 -8.34
C ILE A 67 -5.81 9.36 -7.20
N SER A 68 -6.27 9.20 -5.95
CA SER A 68 -5.76 9.95 -4.80
C SER A 68 -4.24 9.79 -4.62
N PHE A 69 -3.72 8.58 -4.83
CA PHE A 69 -2.29 8.27 -4.61
C PHE A 69 -1.38 8.50 -5.81
N CYS A 70 -1.89 8.43 -7.04
CA CYS A 70 -1.04 8.37 -8.24
C CYS A 70 -1.27 9.52 -9.24
N SER A 71 -2.29 10.35 -9.06
CA SER A 71 -2.59 11.45 -9.99
C SER A 71 -1.81 12.74 -9.70
N ALA A 72 -1.38 12.95 -8.46
CA ALA A 72 -0.67 14.14 -8.01
C ALA A 72 0.45 13.79 -7.01
N PRO A 73 1.49 14.65 -6.86
CA PRO A 73 2.51 14.47 -5.83
C PRO A 73 1.92 14.48 -4.42
N LEU A 74 2.49 13.66 -3.54
CA LEU A 74 2.11 13.63 -2.12
C LEU A 74 2.68 14.85 -1.38
N ARG A 75 1.91 15.40 -0.44
CA ARG A 75 2.35 16.50 0.42
C ARG A 75 2.96 15.97 1.72
N GLU A 76 4.21 16.30 1.99
CA GLU A 76 4.89 15.93 3.24
C GLU A 76 4.41 16.82 4.40
N LEU A 77 4.06 16.20 5.53
CA LEU A 77 3.65 16.90 6.75
C LEU A 77 4.86 17.06 7.68
N SER A 78 5.26 18.31 7.93
CA SER A 78 6.52 18.67 8.61
C SER A 78 6.56 18.42 10.13
N ASN A 79 5.61 17.66 10.68
CA ASN A 79 5.47 17.43 12.12
C ASN A 79 5.64 15.93 12.44
N PRO A 80 6.88 15.43 12.56
CA PRO A 80 7.09 14.10 13.09
C PRO A 80 6.66 14.16 14.55
N GLY A 81 5.53 13.54 14.89
CA GLY A 81 5.16 13.36 16.30
C GLY A 81 6.25 12.62 17.09
N ALA A 82 5.98 12.27 18.35
CA ALA A 82 6.97 11.64 19.24
C ALA A 82 7.65 10.36 18.68
N SER A 83 7.09 9.71 17.65
CA SER A 83 7.65 8.52 17.01
C SER A 83 8.77 8.79 16.00
N GLY A 84 8.99 10.04 15.56
CA GLY A 84 9.92 10.35 14.47
C GLY A 84 9.44 9.87 13.09
N SER A 85 8.18 9.47 12.97
CA SER A 85 7.58 9.04 11.69
C SER A 85 7.47 10.22 10.72
N ILE A 86 7.69 9.93 9.44
CA ILE A 86 7.40 10.83 8.33
C ILE A 86 5.96 10.57 7.91
N PHE A 87 5.23 11.65 7.63
CA PHE A 87 3.85 11.60 7.19
C PHE A 87 3.71 12.28 5.83
N TYR A 88 2.91 11.67 4.96
CA TYR A 88 2.48 12.28 3.70
C TYR A 88 0.95 12.28 3.64
N LEU A 89 0.39 13.22 2.90
CA LEU A 89 -1.03 13.39 2.65
C LEU A 89 -1.28 13.43 1.15
N THR A 90 -2.35 12.79 0.69
CA THR A 90 -2.80 12.91 -0.71
C THR A 90 -3.27 14.34 -0.99
N GLU A 91 -3.29 14.72 -2.27
CA GLU A 91 -3.65 16.09 -2.67
C GLU A 91 -5.10 16.45 -2.32
N ASP A 92 -5.98 15.46 -2.32
CA ASP A 92 -7.41 15.56 -1.97
C ASP A 92 -7.70 15.47 -0.46
N ASP A 93 -6.66 15.44 0.40
CA ASP A 93 -6.77 15.31 1.85
C ASP A 93 -7.43 13.99 2.35
N GLU A 94 -7.64 12.98 1.49
CA GLU A 94 -8.36 11.75 1.86
C GLU A 94 -7.50 10.71 2.59
N PHE A 95 -6.21 10.60 2.25
CA PHE A 95 -5.36 9.53 2.78
C PHE A 95 -4.03 10.01 3.33
N ILE A 96 -3.65 9.45 4.48
CA ILE A 96 -2.35 9.66 5.12
C ILE A 96 -1.45 8.44 4.88
N ILE A 97 -0.21 8.67 4.45
CA ILE A 97 0.87 7.69 4.51
C ILE A 97 1.72 8.00 5.73
N LYS A 98 2.01 6.98 6.52
CA LYS A 98 2.90 7.09 7.69
C LYS A 98 4.04 6.09 7.55
N THR A 99 5.28 6.53 7.77
CA THR A 99 6.38 5.59 7.95
C THR A 99 6.28 4.90 9.30
N VAL A 100 6.38 3.58 9.29
CA VAL A 100 6.35 2.74 10.48
C VAL A 100 7.69 2.04 10.66
N GLN A 101 8.10 1.85 11.90
CA GLN A 101 9.27 1.05 12.21
C GLN A 101 8.98 -0.42 11.92
N HIS A 102 10.03 -1.21 11.67
CA HIS A 102 9.88 -2.63 11.35
C HIS A 102 9.05 -3.40 12.39
N LYS A 103 9.30 -3.15 13.69
CA LYS A 103 8.55 -3.77 14.80
C LYS A 103 7.07 -3.38 14.82
N GLU A 104 6.74 -2.14 14.45
CA GLU A 104 5.34 -1.70 14.33
C GLU A 104 4.65 -2.40 13.16
N GLY A 105 5.35 -2.55 12.02
CA GLY A 105 4.84 -3.28 10.86
C GLY A 105 4.56 -4.76 11.17
N GLU A 106 5.47 -5.44 11.86
CA GLU A 106 5.25 -6.83 12.32
C GLU A 106 4.06 -6.94 13.28
N PHE A 107 3.91 -5.97 14.17
CA PHE A 107 2.79 -5.92 15.11
C PHE A 107 1.45 -5.74 14.38
N LEU A 108 1.38 -4.78 13.44
CA LEU A 108 0.18 -4.54 12.63
C LEU A 108 -0.21 -5.79 11.83
N GLN A 109 0.75 -6.50 11.24
CA GLN A 109 0.45 -7.74 10.51
C GLN A 109 -0.18 -8.82 11.40
N LYS A 110 0.29 -8.96 12.64
CA LYS A 110 -0.29 -9.90 13.62
C LYS A 110 -1.68 -9.47 14.10
N LEU A 111 -1.98 -8.17 14.04
CA LEU A 111 -3.28 -7.62 14.43
C LEU A 111 -4.36 -7.85 13.36
N LEU A 112 -4.00 -7.99 12.08
CA LEU A 112 -4.95 -8.05 10.96
C LEU A 112 -6.09 -9.06 11.13
N PRO A 113 -5.89 -10.30 11.63
CA PRO A 113 -7.00 -11.24 11.80
C PRO A 113 -8.04 -10.83 12.85
N GLY A 114 -7.68 -9.94 13.78
CA GLY A 114 -8.54 -9.46 14.85
C GLY A 114 -9.04 -8.03 14.66
N TYR A 115 -8.71 -7.40 13.53
CA TYR A 115 -9.20 -6.08 13.12
C TYR A 115 -10.46 -6.23 12.28
#